data_AF-A0A3B0JBW2-F1
#
_entry.id   AF-A0A3B0JBW2-F1
#
_cell.length_a   1.000
_cell.length_b   1.000
_cell.length_c   1.000
_cell.angle_alpha   90.00
_cell.angle_beta   90.00
_cell.angle_gamma   90.00
#
_symmetry.space_group_name_H-M   'P 1'
#
loop_
_entity.id
_entity.type
_entity.pdbx_description
1 polymer ?
#
loop_
_entity_poly.entity_id
_entity_poly.type
_entity_poly.pdbx_seq_one_letter_code
_entity_poly.pdbx_strand_id
1 'polypeptide(L)'
;MNGFLSAPQIFEKYAEKTLAKVVPVVGELSEPNFGFGPELLQELIDRVHVIYHSAATIKFSSPLRTAIRTNLTGTMRTIELAKQLKHLSAYIYCSTAFCNSNNRGLIAEEVYKSQFDPYDMMKMAEDDEAWVDFNEQKCKGYIQDHPNTYTFTKNLSENLLMAEMSGLPAAIVRPSIVYGTLEHPMKGWVGNANSGHLGFLAGFVKGIFRTMCGQASAVIDIIPCDYVINSSLVMGWYVGTRQLQQPEIIHCTSGEVNPLTLAEFCTIINDSVERHPPNSFVWKPLTKLRNGWRYNLFFYLFHLLPALVFIIPEKLFGIGMPQHTAYEYMRVFQKGTKAFDYFLDKDFRYSLKNALRISAIIPESDRRRYNFDASQCDWSEFIDRCLIGIRRFYFKESAVTTEWHRNYWKVFNFLYYAGYAVIFAVLYIALVPFLGMQIGLTLAVLIWGFLVWL
;
A
#
# COMPACT_ATOMS: atom_id res chain seq x y z
N MET A 1 -3.92 28.95 -13.67
CA MET A 1 -3.85 27.48 -13.55
C MET A 1 -3.05 27.17 -12.29
N ASN A 2 -3.76 27.10 -11.16
CA ASN A 2 -3.20 27.14 -9.81
C ASN A 2 -2.66 25.77 -9.41
N GLY A 3 -1.42 25.70 -8.87
CA GLY A 3 -0.93 24.76 -7.83
C GLY A 3 -0.99 23.24 -8.06
N PHE A 4 -2.14 22.71 -8.48
CA PHE A 4 -2.46 21.29 -8.62
C PHE A 4 -1.78 20.63 -9.82
N LEU A 5 -1.58 21.39 -10.90
CA LEU A 5 -0.87 20.94 -12.11
C LEU A 5 0.61 21.40 -12.13
N SER A 6 1.05 22.21 -11.15
CA SER A 6 2.39 22.82 -11.14
C SER A 6 3.53 21.90 -10.64
N ALA A 7 3.23 20.61 -10.40
CA ALA A 7 4.17 19.48 -10.44
C ALA A 7 3.32 18.18 -10.53
N PRO A 8 3.67 17.11 -11.30
CA PRO A 8 5.00 16.53 -11.54
C PRO A 8 5.23 16.04 -13.00
N GLN A 9 6.40 15.47 -13.31
CA GLN A 9 6.86 15.04 -14.65
C GLN A 9 5.87 14.23 -15.53
N ILE A 10 4.79 13.68 -14.95
CA ILE A 10 3.74 12.97 -15.68
C ILE A 10 2.91 13.85 -16.62
N PHE A 11 2.81 15.15 -16.34
CA PHE A 11 2.01 16.09 -17.15
C PHE A 11 2.82 16.89 -18.17
N GLU A 12 4.16 16.91 -18.04
CA GLU A 12 5.08 17.70 -18.89
C GLU A 12 4.94 17.38 -20.39
N LYS A 13 4.56 16.14 -20.73
CA LYS A 13 4.40 15.69 -22.11
C LYS A 13 3.09 16.14 -22.78
N TYR A 14 2.15 16.74 -22.06
CA TYR A 14 0.85 17.12 -22.61
C TYR A 14 0.83 18.60 -23.02
N ALA A 15 0.28 18.86 -24.21
CA ALA A 15 0.07 20.22 -24.70
C ALA A 15 -0.96 20.98 -23.85
N GLU A 16 -0.85 22.32 -23.83
CA GLU A 16 -1.75 23.22 -23.09
C GLU A 16 -3.24 22.95 -23.36
N LYS A 17 -3.60 22.70 -24.63
CA LYS A 17 -4.97 22.33 -25.02
C LYS A 17 -5.49 21.07 -24.33
N THR A 18 -4.61 20.11 -24.03
CA THR A 18 -4.98 18.88 -23.29
C THR A 18 -5.13 19.18 -21.81
N LEU A 19 -4.20 19.95 -21.24
CA LEU A 19 -4.23 20.34 -19.84
C LEU A 19 -5.45 21.23 -19.51
N ALA A 20 -5.89 22.05 -20.45
CA ALA A 20 -7.10 22.87 -20.32
C ALA A 20 -8.40 22.06 -20.14
N LYS A 21 -8.39 20.75 -20.40
CA LYS A 21 -9.52 19.85 -20.11
C LYS A 21 -9.62 19.46 -18.63
N VAL A 22 -8.58 19.72 -17.83
CA VAL A 22 -8.53 19.36 -16.42
C VAL A 22 -8.89 20.58 -15.59
N VAL A 23 -10.05 20.53 -14.94
CA VAL A 23 -10.55 21.59 -14.07
C VAL A 23 -10.46 21.12 -12.62
N PRO A 24 -9.53 21.63 -11.80
CA PRO A 24 -9.47 21.30 -10.39
C PRO A 24 -10.60 21.98 -9.63
N VAL A 25 -11.27 21.21 -8.77
CA VAL A 25 -12.35 21.69 -7.91
C VAL A 25 -11.98 21.35 -6.47
N VAL A 26 -12.05 22.34 -5.58
CA VAL A 26 -11.77 22.16 -4.15
C VAL A 26 -13.05 21.75 -3.45
N GLY A 27 -13.01 20.64 -2.72
CA GLY A 27 -14.10 20.15 -1.90
C GLY A 27 -13.63 19.16 -0.85
N GLU A 28 -14.51 18.84 0.08
CA GLU A 28 -14.27 17.89 1.17
C GLU A 28 -15.39 16.86 1.21
N LEU A 29 -15.02 15.58 1.14
CA LEU A 29 -15.95 14.47 1.07
C LEU A 29 -16.82 14.37 2.33
N SER A 30 -16.30 14.82 3.49
CA SER A 30 -17.04 14.86 4.75
C SER A 30 -18.03 16.02 4.88
N GLU A 31 -18.06 16.98 3.96
CA GLU A 31 -19.00 18.11 3.99
C GLU A 31 -20.27 17.86 3.15
N PRO A 32 -21.42 18.46 3.53
CA PRO A 32 -22.62 18.49 2.68
C PRO A 32 -22.30 19.05 1.28
N ASN A 33 -22.78 18.38 0.23
CA ASN A 33 -22.49 18.74 -1.17
C ASN A 33 -20.99 18.99 -1.45
N PHE A 34 -20.12 18.28 -0.73
CA PHE A 34 -18.66 18.39 -0.82
C PHE A 34 -18.10 19.78 -0.44
N GLY A 35 -18.92 20.64 0.19
CA GLY A 35 -18.59 22.06 0.41
C GLY A 35 -18.69 22.91 -0.86
N PHE A 36 -19.29 22.41 -1.93
CA PHE A 36 -19.47 23.16 -3.17
C PHE A 36 -20.57 24.23 -3.04
N GLY A 37 -20.36 25.38 -3.68
CA GLY A 37 -21.40 26.38 -3.88
C GLY A 37 -22.50 25.88 -4.84
N PRO A 38 -23.70 26.48 -4.78
CA PRO A 38 -24.86 26.01 -5.56
C PRO A 38 -24.64 26.06 -7.08
N GLU A 39 -23.93 27.07 -7.59
CA GLU A 39 -23.64 27.20 -9.02
C GLU A 39 -22.78 26.05 -9.56
N LEU A 40 -21.70 25.73 -8.85
CA LEU A 40 -20.82 24.62 -9.20
C LEU A 40 -21.54 23.28 -9.08
N LEU A 41 -22.33 23.09 -8.02
CA LEU A 41 -23.10 21.87 -7.84
C LEU A 41 -24.08 21.66 -9.01
N GLN A 42 -24.79 22.72 -9.42
CA GLN A 42 -25.70 22.67 -10.56
C GLN A 42 -24.96 22.39 -11.88
N GLU A 43 -23.78 23.00 -12.08
CA GLU A 43 -22.95 22.69 -13.26
C GLU A 43 -22.57 21.21 -13.30
N LEU A 44 -22.16 20.62 -12.17
CA LEU A 44 -21.81 19.21 -12.09
C LEU A 44 -23.03 18.33 -12.40
N ILE A 45 -24.19 18.64 -11.83
CA ILE A 45 -25.46 17.95 -12.09
C ILE A 45 -25.82 17.96 -13.58
N ASP A 46 -25.61 19.08 -14.25
CA ASP A 46 -25.99 19.27 -15.65
C ASP A 46 -24.99 18.66 -16.64
N ARG A 47 -23.70 18.58 -16.28
CA ARG A 47 -22.62 18.31 -17.26
C ARG A 47 -21.84 17.02 -16.99
N VAL A 48 -21.87 16.47 -15.79
CA VAL A 48 -21.14 15.23 -15.47
C VAL A 48 -21.88 14.02 -16.01
N HIS A 49 -21.12 13.13 -16.66
CA HIS A 49 -21.63 11.88 -17.21
C HIS A 49 -21.04 10.65 -16.51
N VAL A 50 -19.79 10.73 -16.05
CA VAL A 50 -19.09 9.60 -15.46
C VAL A 50 -18.45 10.04 -14.14
N ILE A 51 -18.68 9.27 -13.09
CA ILE A 51 -18.05 9.45 -11.77
C ILE A 51 -17.07 8.29 -11.53
N TYR A 52 -15.80 8.63 -11.28
CA TYR A 52 -14.83 7.71 -10.70
C TYR A 52 -14.60 8.09 -9.23
N HIS A 53 -15.26 7.39 -8.32
CA HIS A 53 -15.12 7.61 -6.89
C HIS A 53 -13.95 6.80 -6.32
N SER A 54 -12.79 7.44 -6.20
CA SER A 54 -11.58 6.86 -5.59
C SER A 54 -11.17 7.52 -4.28
N ALA A 55 -11.95 8.49 -3.78
CA ALA A 55 -11.62 9.21 -2.55
C ALA A 55 -11.89 8.33 -1.31
N ALA A 56 -10.90 8.24 -0.41
CA ALA A 56 -11.02 7.53 0.85
C ALA A 56 -9.87 7.90 1.80
N THR A 57 -10.08 7.74 3.11
CA THR A 57 -8.97 7.55 4.05
C THR A 57 -8.49 6.10 3.97
N ILE A 58 -7.24 5.92 3.57
CA ILE A 58 -6.56 4.62 3.46
C ILE A 58 -5.67 4.31 4.68
N LYS A 59 -5.71 5.16 5.72
CA LYS A 59 -4.92 4.97 6.94
C LYS A 59 -5.58 3.91 7.82
N PHE A 60 -4.93 2.76 7.98
CA PHE A 60 -5.46 1.64 8.79
C PHE A 60 -5.65 1.99 10.27
N SER A 61 -5.02 3.05 10.76
CA SER A 61 -5.20 3.55 12.14
C SER A 61 -6.07 4.79 12.25
N SER A 62 -6.86 5.12 11.21
CA SER A 62 -7.85 6.19 11.32
C SER A 62 -8.88 5.84 12.41
N PRO A 63 -9.25 6.80 13.29
CA PRO A 63 -10.36 6.62 14.21
C PRO A 63 -11.63 6.18 13.46
N LEU A 64 -12.41 5.29 14.06
CA LEU A 64 -13.59 4.71 13.41
C LEU A 64 -14.57 5.80 12.94
N ARG A 65 -14.84 6.82 13.77
CA ARG A 65 -15.72 7.96 13.44
C ARG A 65 -15.29 8.64 12.15
N THR A 66 -14.00 8.98 12.06
CA THR A 66 -13.41 9.63 10.88
C THR A 66 -13.48 8.73 9.66
N ALA A 67 -13.20 7.43 9.83
CA ALA A 67 -13.29 6.46 8.74
C ALA A 67 -14.73 6.32 8.22
N ILE A 68 -15.74 6.29 9.09
CA ILE A 68 -17.15 6.26 8.70
C ILE A 68 -17.52 7.55 7.95
N ARG A 69 -17.24 8.73 8.52
CA ARG A 69 -17.56 10.02 7.89
C ARG A 69 -16.93 10.16 6.50
N THR A 70 -15.69 9.74 6.35
CA THR A 70 -14.97 9.86 5.08
C THR A 70 -15.37 8.76 4.11
N ASN A 71 -15.18 7.49 4.48
CA ASN A 71 -15.28 6.39 3.54
C ASN A 71 -16.72 5.97 3.28
N LEU A 72 -17.60 6.07 4.28
CA LEU A 72 -19.00 5.64 4.17
C LEU A 72 -19.93 6.81 3.87
N THR A 73 -20.05 7.79 4.77
CA THR A 73 -20.92 8.96 4.56
C THR A 73 -20.50 9.74 3.32
N GLY A 74 -19.20 9.90 3.12
CA GLY A 74 -18.66 10.48 1.89
C GLY A 74 -19.05 9.71 0.61
N THR A 75 -19.08 8.38 0.67
CA THR A 75 -19.56 7.56 -0.45
C THR A 75 -21.07 7.76 -0.67
N MET A 76 -21.88 7.81 0.37
CA MET A 76 -23.32 8.11 0.26
C MET A 76 -23.56 9.43 -0.48
N ARG A 77 -22.82 10.48 -0.16
CA ARG A 77 -22.95 11.78 -0.85
C ARG A 77 -22.60 11.70 -2.34
N THR A 78 -21.60 10.91 -2.73
CA THR A 78 -21.29 10.71 -4.15
C THR A 78 -22.39 9.92 -4.87
N ILE A 79 -23.06 9.01 -4.18
CA ILE A 79 -24.23 8.29 -4.71
C ILE A 79 -25.41 9.26 -4.87
N GLU A 80 -25.68 10.09 -3.88
CA GLU A 80 -26.74 11.12 -3.93
C GLU A 80 -26.50 12.11 -5.07
N LEU A 81 -25.25 12.53 -5.30
CA LEU A 81 -24.90 13.35 -6.46
C LEU A 81 -25.14 12.56 -7.77
N ALA A 82 -24.68 11.31 -7.84
CA ALA A 82 -24.82 10.47 -9.03
C ALA A 82 -26.29 10.33 -9.46
N LYS A 83 -27.20 10.16 -8.49
CA LYS A 83 -28.65 10.07 -8.70
C LYS A 83 -29.28 11.36 -9.21
N GLN A 84 -28.67 12.51 -8.95
CA GLN A 84 -29.14 13.81 -9.42
C GLN A 84 -28.64 14.16 -10.82
N LEU A 85 -27.55 13.53 -11.29
CA LEU A 85 -26.96 13.85 -12.59
C LEU A 85 -27.95 13.59 -13.73
N LYS A 86 -28.08 14.55 -14.66
CA LYS A 86 -28.98 14.43 -15.83
C LYS A 86 -28.54 13.37 -16.83
N HIS A 87 -27.26 13.03 -16.85
CA HIS A 87 -26.64 12.23 -17.90
C HIS A 87 -25.71 11.13 -17.35
N LEU A 88 -26.03 10.58 -16.16
CA LEU A 88 -25.23 9.51 -15.56
C LEU A 88 -25.11 8.32 -16.53
N SER A 89 -23.89 8.12 -17.02
CA SER A 89 -23.50 7.04 -17.91
C SER A 89 -22.72 5.97 -17.17
N ALA A 90 -21.93 6.32 -16.15
CA ALA A 90 -21.24 5.32 -15.33
C ALA A 90 -20.83 5.87 -13.96
N TYR A 91 -20.94 5.04 -12.92
CA TYR A 91 -20.43 5.29 -11.57
C TYR A 91 -19.47 4.16 -11.18
N ILE A 92 -18.19 4.47 -10.99
CA ILE A 92 -17.15 3.47 -10.70
C ILE A 92 -16.61 3.75 -9.30
N TYR A 93 -16.77 2.79 -8.41
CA TYR A 93 -16.26 2.86 -7.04
C TYR A 93 -14.97 2.06 -6.89
N CYS A 94 -13.92 2.72 -6.42
CA CYS A 94 -12.68 2.07 -6.06
C CYS A 94 -12.77 1.56 -4.61
N SER A 95 -12.96 0.25 -4.46
CA SER A 95 -12.94 -0.45 -3.18
C SER A 95 -11.53 -1.03 -2.93
N THR A 96 -11.44 -2.23 -2.38
CA THR A 96 -10.20 -2.98 -2.19
C THR A 96 -10.52 -4.45 -2.10
N ALA A 97 -9.63 -5.32 -2.61
CA ALA A 97 -9.75 -6.78 -2.45
C ALA A 97 -9.81 -7.17 -0.96
N PHE A 98 -9.24 -6.34 -0.08
CA PHE A 98 -9.18 -6.59 1.34
C PHE A 98 -10.49 -6.26 2.11
N CYS A 99 -11.53 -5.72 1.47
CA CYS A 99 -12.75 -5.30 2.19
C CYS A 99 -13.46 -6.49 2.83
N ASN A 100 -13.34 -7.68 2.24
CA ASN A 100 -13.96 -8.92 2.71
C ASN A 100 -12.96 -9.85 3.43
N SER A 101 -11.85 -9.31 3.95
CA SER A 101 -10.82 -10.09 4.65
C SER A 101 -11.28 -10.67 6.01
N ASN A 102 -12.50 -10.38 6.43
CA ASN A 102 -13.18 -11.09 7.51
C ASN A 102 -13.59 -12.53 7.12
N ASN A 103 -13.63 -12.85 5.83
CA ASN A 103 -13.88 -14.20 5.30
C ASN A 103 -12.58 -14.98 5.08
N ARG A 104 -12.62 -16.24 4.65
CA ARG A 104 -11.42 -17.07 4.38
C ARG A 104 -11.59 -17.87 3.09
N GLY A 105 -10.48 -18.30 2.51
CA GLY A 105 -10.44 -19.08 1.28
C GLY A 105 -10.68 -18.22 0.04
N LEU A 106 -11.44 -18.77 -0.91
CA LEU A 106 -11.75 -18.09 -2.16
C LEU A 106 -12.84 -17.03 -1.96
N ILE A 107 -12.46 -15.77 -2.11
CA ILE A 107 -13.32 -14.59 -2.08
C ILE A 107 -13.83 -14.31 -3.49
N ALA A 108 -15.15 -14.36 -3.68
CA ALA A 108 -15.79 -14.16 -4.96
C ALA A 108 -16.01 -12.66 -5.27
N GLU A 109 -16.24 -12.35 -6.54
CA GLU A 109 -16.59 -10.99 -7.01
C GLU A 109 -18.07 -10.69 -6.77
N GLU A 110 -18.46 -10.75 -5.50
CA GLU A 110 -19.79 -10.40 -4.98
C GLU A 110 -19.66 -9.56 -3.71
N VAL A 111 -20.70 -8.80 -3.34
CA VAL A 111 -20.73 -8.05 -2.08
C VAL A 111 -21.15 -8.97 -0.94
N TYR A 112 -20.29 -9.05 0.06
CA TYR A 112 -20.56 -9.81 1.28
C TYR A 112 -21.33 -8.92 2.24
N LYS A 113 -22.45 -9.44 2.74
CA LYS A 113 -23.33 -8.70 3.65
C LYS A 113 -22.55 -8.25 4.88
N SER A 114 -22.59 -6.95 5.15
CA SER A 114 -22.04 -6.38 6.38
C SER A 114 -22.82 -6.85 7.61
N GLN A 115 -22.14 -7.02 8.74
CA GLN A 115 -22.80 -7.32 10.02
C GLN A 115 -23.59 -6.13 10.56
N PHE A 116 -23.18 -4.91 10.20
CA PHE A 116 -23.82 -3.67 10.59
C PHE A 116 -24.49 -2.99 9.40
N ASP A 117 -25.63 -2.37 9.65
CA ASP A 117 -26.34 -1.58 8.65
C ASP A 117 -25.56 -0.28 8.35
N PRO A 118 -25.27 0.02 7.06
CA PRO A 118 -24.54 1.23 6.69
C PRO A 118 -25.20 2.54 7.16
N TYR A 119 -26.52 2.64 7.16
CA TYR A 119 -27.23 3.85 7.57
C TYR A 119 -27.14 4.07 9.07
N ASP A 120 -27.26 3.01 9.86
CA ASP A 120 -27.11 3.11 11.32
C ASP A 120 -25.68 3.47 11.72
N MET A 121 -24.68 2.95 11.02
CA MET A 121 -23.29 3.35 11.23
C MET A 121 -23.05 4.83 10.89
N MET A 122 -23.68 5.35 9.83
CA MET A 122 -23.62 6.78 9.50
C MET A 122 -24.31 7.63 10.58
N LYS A 123 -25.50 7.25 11.05
CA LYS A 123 -26.20 7.95 12.15
C LYS A 123 -25.34 7.98 13.41
N MET A 124 -24.76 6.83 13.79
CA MET A 124 -23.86 6.75 14.95
C MET A 124 -22.66 7.69 14.80
N ALA A 125 -22.11 7.86 13.60
CA ALA A 125 -20.98 8.77 13.39
C ALA A 125 -21.34 10.26 13.57
N GLU A 126 -22.60 10.63 13.40
CA GLU A 126 -23.08 12.01 13.61
C GLU A 126 -23.58 12.29 15.04
N ASP A 127 -24.00 11.27 15.77
CA ASP A 127 -24.39 11.39 17.17
C ASP A 127 -23.19 11.61 18.09
N ASP A 128 -22.97 12.83 18.59
CA ASP A 128 -21.86 13.15 19.50
C ASP A 128 -21.91 12.36 20.82
N GLU A 129 -23.10 12.02 21.32
CA GLU A 129 -23.26 11.28 22.58
C GLU A 129 -22.69 9.85 22.46
N ALA A 130 -22.86 9.22 21.29
CA ALA A 130 -22.29 7.90 20.99
C ALA A 130 -20.74 7.86 21.09
N TRP A 131 -20.07 9.02 21.07
CA TRP A 131 -18.60 9.11 21.06
C TRP A 131 -17.95 9.56 22.36
N VAL A 132 -18.71 10.00 23.37
CA VAL A 132 -18.16 10.53 24.64
C VAL A 132 -17.26 9.49 25.35
N ASP A 133 -17.72 8.24 25.42
CA ASP A 133 -16.97 7.13 26.04
C ASP A 133 -16.45 6.12 25.00
N PHE A 134 -16.16 6.57 23.79
CA PHE A 134 -15.70 5.67 22.72
C PHE A 134 -14.21 5.34 22.88
N ASN A 135 -13.92 4.06 23.09
CA ASN A 135 -12.56 3.56 23.31
C ASN A 135 -12.19 2.45 22.30
N GLU A 136 -10.94 1.96 22.38
CA GLU A 136 -10.45 0.92 21.48
C GLU A 136 -11.25 -0.39 21.60
N GLN A 137 -11.78 -0.72 22.78
CA GLN A 137 -12.58 -1.93 22.99
C GLN A 137 -13.93 -1.83 22.28
N LYS A 138 -14.62 -0.68 22.37
CA LYS A 138 -15.85 -0.43 21.58
C LYS A 138 -15.55 -0.47 20.08
N CYS A 139 -14.45 0.15 19.65
CA CYS A 139 -13.98 0.08 18.25
C CYS A 139 -13.85 -1.37 17.77
N LYS A 140 -13.17 -2.22 18.54
CA LYS A 140 -13.03 -3.66 18.26
C LYS A 140 -14.38 -4.38 18.21
N GLY A 141 -15.34 -3.99 19.06
CA GLY A 141 -16.70 -4.50 19.02
C GLY A 141 -17.46 -4.21 17.72
N TYR A 142 -17.15 -3.09 17.05
CA TYR A 142 -17.75 -2.74 15.75
C TYR A 142 -17.00 -3.34 14.56
N ILE A 143 -15.66 -3.28 14.54
CA ILE A 143 -14.90 -3.81 13.39
C ILE A 143 -14.82 -5.34 13.41
N GLN A 144 -14.92 -5.97 14.58
CA GLN A 144 -14.92 -7.42 14.78
C GLN A 144 -13.78 -8.12 14.03
N ASP A 145 -14.10 -8.98 13.06
CA ASP A 145 -13.16 -9.80 12.30
C ASP A 145 -12.41 -9.03 11.21
N HIS A 146 -12.82 -7.79 10.93
CA HIS A 146 -12.08 -6.93 10.00
C HIS A 146 -10.73 -6.53 10.62
N PRO A 147 -9.62 -6.62 9.86
CA PRO A 147 -8.30 -6.32 10.38
C PRO A 147 -8.09 -4.85 10.75
N ASN A 148 -8.88 -3.94 10.18
CA ASN A 148 -8.78 -2.51 10.44
C ASN A 148 -10.05 -1.75 10.00
N THR A 149 -10.15 -0.50 10.44
CA THR A 149 -11.29 0.41 10.13
C THR A 149 -11.46 0.67 8.64
N TYR A 150 -10.38 0.61 7.84
CA TYR A 150 -10.45 0.79 6.39
C TYR A 150 -11.19 -0.35 5.71
N THR A 151 -10.80 -1.61 5.96
CA THR A 151 -11.48 -2.78 5.39
C THR A 151 -12.96 -2.85 5.77
N PHE A 152 -13.28 -2.54 7.04
CA PHE A 152 -14.64 -2.48 7.55
C PHE A 152 -15.48 -1.41 6.83
N THR A 153 -14.99 -0.18 6.75
CA THR A 153 -15.74 0.92 6.11
C THR A 153 -15.87 0.74 4.59
N LYS A 154 -14.91 0.08 3.93
CA LYS A 154 -15.05 -0.32 2.52
C LYS A 154 -16.12 -1.40 2.34
N ASN A 155 -16.20 -2.41 3.20
CA ASN A 155 -17.28 -3.39 3.15
C ASN A 155 -18.66 -2.74 3.35
N LEU A 156 -18.81 -1.84 4.32
CA LEU A 156 -20.04 -1.05 4.52
C LEU A 156 -20.42 -0.24 3.28
N SER A 157 -19.43 0.40 2.64
CA SER A 157 -19.66 1.19 1.43
C SER A 157 -20.14 0.35 0.26
N GLU A 158 -19.59 -0.86 0.08
CA GLU A 158 -20.07 -1.77 -0.96
C GLU A 158 -21.53 -2.20 -0.71
N ASN A 159 -21.90 -2.48 0.53
CA ASN A 159 -23.29 -2.79 0.89
C ASN A 159 -24.23 -1.61 0.58
N LEU A 160 -23.79 -0.38 0.88
CA LEU A 160 -24.52 0.83 0.52
C LEU A 160 -24.69 0.97 -1.00
N LEU A 161 -23.66 0.66 -1.78
CA LEU A 161 -23.74 0.69 -3.24
C LEU A 161 -24.77 -0.32 -3.78
N MET A 162 -24.81 -1.53 -3.23
CA MET A 162 -25.82 -2.53 -3.62
C MET A 162 -27.24 -2.06 -3.31
N ALA A 163 -27.44 -1.37 -2.19
CA ALA A 163 -28.75 -0.85 -1.81
C ALA A 163 -29.18 0.35 -2.67
N GLU A 164 -28.27 1.29 -2.90
CA GLU A 164 -28.60 2.60 -3.47
C GLU A 164 -28.44 2.68 -4.99
N MET A 165 -27.53 1.90 -5.59
CA MET A 165 -27.17 1.98 -7.01
C MET A 165 -27.77 0.84 -7.86
N SER A 166 -28.71 0.09 -7.30
CA SER A 166 -29.49 -0.92 -8.03
C SER A 166 -30.20 -0.29 -9.24
N GLY A 167 -30.09 -0.91 -10.42
CA GLY A 167 -30.63 -0.40 -11.68
C GLY A 167 -29.88 0.79 -12.30
N LEU A 168 -28.82 1.29 -11.68
CA LEU A 168 -27.96 2.36 -12.24
C LEU A 168 -26.68 1.76 -12.86
N PRO A 169 -26.02 2.47 -13.80
CA PRO A 169 -24.79 1.97 -14.44
C PRO A 169 -23.60 2.09 -13.47
N ALA A 170 -23.51 1.17 -12.51
CA ALA A 170 -22.54 1.21 -11.43
C ALA A 170 -21.60 0.00 -11.42
N ALA A 171 -20.36 0.23 -10.99
CA ALA A 171 -19.33 -0.78 -10.86
C ALA A 171 -18.53 -0.63 -9.57
N ILE A 172 -18.02 -1.75 -9.04
CA ILE A 172 -17.05 -1.81 -7.95
C ILE A 172 -15.77 -2.46 -8.46
N VAL A 173 -14.65 -1.75 -8.34
CA VAL A 173 -13.30 -2.26 -8.66
C VAL A 173 -12.55 -2.47 -7.36
N ARG A 174 -12.05 -3.69 -7.14
CA ARG A 174 -11.33 -4.09 -5.93
C ARG A 174 -9.85 -4.38 -6.23
N PRO A 175 -8.96 -3.39 -6.15
CA PRO A 175 -7.53 -3.63 -6.28
C PRO A 175 -6.93 -4.31 -5.03
N SER A 176 -5.85 -5.07 -5.20
CA SER A 176 -4.94 -5.49 -4.12
C SER A 176 -3.93 -4.38 -3.77
N ILE A 177 -2.71 -4.70 -3.34
CA ILE A 177 -1.71 -3.69 -2.96
C ILE A 177 -1.17 -3.02 -4.21
N VAL A 178 -1.59 -1.78 -4.44
CA VAL A 178 -1.24 -1.01 -5.64
C VAL A 178 0.17 -0.45 -5.53
N TYR A 179 1.09 -0.89 -6.37
CA TYR A 179 2.44 -0.33 -6.48
C TYR A 179 2.53 0.72 -7.58
N GLY A 180 3.73 0.98 -8.10
CA GLY A 180 3.94 1.90 -9.21
C GLY A 180 3.25 1.47 -10.50
N THR A 181 3.59 2.15 -11.57
CA THR A 181 3.05 1.89 -12.91
C THR A 181 3.99 1.01 -13.71
N LEU A 182 3.42 0.07 -14.46
CA LEU A 182 4.19 -0.75 -15.38
C LEU A 182 4.48 0.03 -16.66
N GLU A 183 3.45 0.55 -17.33
CA GLU A 183 3.53 1.19 -18.64
C GLU A 183 3.07 2.67 -18.63
N HIS A 184 1.90 2.96 -18.06
CA HIS A 184 1.24 4.27 -18.18
C HIS A 184 1.06 5.01 -16.84
N PRO A 185 1.07 6.36 -16.81
CA PRO A 185 1.44 7.26 -17.90
C PRO A 185 2.96 7.35 -18.11
N MET A 186 3.76 6.77 -17.22
CA MET A 186 5.22 6.78 -17.24
C MET A 186 5.75 5.54 -16.51
N LYS A 187 6.53 4.69 -17.19
CA LYS A 187 7.09 3.46 -16.61
C LYS A 187 7.83 3.71 -15.29
N GLY A 188 7.54 2.90 -14.29
CA GLY A 188 8.17 2.98 -12.97
C GLY A 188 7.79 4.22 -12.18
N TRP A 189 6.75 4.97 -12.58
CA TRP A 189 6.24 6.04 -11.73
C TRP A 189 5.68 5.44 -10.44
N VAL A 190 6.11 6.00 -9.31
CA VAL A 190 5.62 5.65 -7.98
C VAL A 190 5.11 6.91 -7.29
N GLY A 191 4.09 6.72 -6.45
CA GLY A 191 3.56 7.79 -5.60
C GLY A 191 4.48 8.13 -4.43
N ASN A 192 3.94 8.90 -3.49
CA ASN A 192 4.64 9.24 -2.26
C ASN A 192 4.68 8.04 -1.28
N ALA A 193 5.76 7.90 -0.50
CA ALA A 193 5.94 6.90 0.55
C ALA A 193 4.91 6.99 1.70
N ASN A 194 4.15 8.08 1.78
CA ASN A 194 3.05 8.23 2.73
C ASN A 194 1.91 7.20 2.55
N SER A 195 1.91 6.47 1.43
CA SER A 195 1.02 5.32 1.15
C SER A 195 1.34 4.05 1.95
N GLY A 196 2.36 4.08 2.83
CA GLY A 196 2.74 2.98 3.71
C GLY A 196 3.62 1.94 3.02
N HIS A 197 3.05 1.16 2.09
CA HIS A 197 3.78 0.07 1.41
C HIS A 197 4.97 0.58 0.56
N LEU A 198 4.83 1.70 -0.16
CA LEU A 198 5.98 2.32 -0.84
C LEU A 198 7.03 2.85 0.15
N GLY A 199 6.62 3.28 1.34
CA GLY A 199 7.55 3.64 2.41
C GLY A 199 8.33 2.45 2.96
N PHE A 200 7.70 1.27 3.04
CA PHE A 200 8.40 0.02 3.34
C PHE A 200 9.44 -0.31 2.27
N LEU A 201 9.05 -0.25 1.00
CA LEU A 201 9.96 -0.50 -0.11
C LEU A 201 11.14 0.49 -0.10
N ALA A 202 10.89 1.78 0.13
CA ALA A 202 11.94 2.79 0.29
C ALA A 202 12.87 2.51 1.48
N GLY A 203 12.33 2.04 2.60
CA GLY A 203 13.12 1.65 3.76
C GLY A 203 14.03 0.45 3.51
N PHE A 204 13.58 -0.53 2.71
CA PHE A 204 14.42 -1.63 2.23
C PHE A 204 15.54 -1.11 1.31
N VAL A 205 15.22 -0.21 0.36
CA VAL A 205 16.21 0.39 -0.55
C VAL A 205 17.29 1.17 0.20
N LYS A 206 16.94 1.90 1.27
CA LYS A 206 17.91 2.64 2.11
C LYS A 206 18.61 1.75 3.16
N GLY A 207 18.32 0.46 3.21
CA GLY A 207 18.86 -0.47 4.22
C GLY A 207 18.42 -0.16 5.65
N ILE A 208 17.39 0.68 5.84
CA ILE A 208 16.80 1.00 7.14
C ILE A 208 16.02 -0.21 7.65
N PHE A 209 15.30 -0.88 6.74
CA PHE A 209 14.61 -2.13 7.02
C PHE A 209 15.41 -3.28 6.40
N ARG A 210 15.78 -4.29 7.20
CA ARG A 210 16.61 -5.43 6.77
C ARG A 210 15.98 -6.79 7.04
N THR A 211 14.70 -6.78 7.39
CA THR A 211 13.97 -8.01 7.67
C THR A 211 12.53 -7.88 7.22
N MET A 212 11.93 -8.99 6.79
CA MET A 212 10.50 -9.12 6.57
C MET A 212 9.97 -10.26 7.44
N CYS A 213 8.76 -10.11 7.99
CA CYS A 213 8.08 -11.18 8.72
C CYS A 213 7.14 -11.91 7.77
N GLY A 214 7.20 -13.25 7.74
CA GLY A 214 6.28 -14.06 6.95
C GLY A 214 6.83 -15.43 6.58
N GLN A 215 5.99 -16.25 5.97
CA GLN A 215 6.39 -17.55 5.41
C GLN A 215 6.95 -17.38 4.00
N ALA A 216 7.98 -18.16 3.65
CA ALA A 216 8.62 -18.08 2.33
C ALA A 216 7.64 -18.29 1.16
N SER A 217 6.66 -19.16 1.35
CA SER A 217 5.61 -19.51 0.39
C SER A 217 4.39 -18.60 0.42
N ALA A 218 4.30 -17.65 1.37
CA ALA A 218 3.16 -16.74 1.42
C ALA A 218 3.14 -15.84 0.18
N VAL A 219 1.96 -15.67 -0.41
CA VAL A 219 1.77 -14.85 -1.60
C VAL A 219 1.48 -13.41 -1.19
N ILE A 220 2.24 -12.46 -1.73
CA ILE A 220 1.95 -11.04 -1.58
C ILE A 220 1.18 -10.55 -2.82
N ASP A 221 -0.11 -10.25 -2.66
CA ASP A 221 -0.95 -9.79 -3.77
C ASP A 221 -0.69 -8.30 -4.04
N ILE A 222 0.11 -8.03 -5.07
CA ILE A 222 0.43 -6.70 -5.57
C ILE A 222 -0.11 -6.50 -6.98
N ILE A 223 -0.42 -5.26 -7.35
CA ILE A 223 -0.91 -4.92 -8.69
C ILE A 223 -0.34 -3.58 -9.18
N PRO A 224 0.00 -3.44 -10.48
CA PRO A 224 0.38 -2.16 -11.06
C PRO A 224 -0.74 -1.13 -11.00
N CYS A 225 -0.40 0.13 -10.70
CA CYS A 225 -1.38 1.23 -10.64
C CYS A 225 -2.14 1.41 -11.95
N ASP A 226 -1.46 1.30 -13.09
CA ASP A 226 -2.07 1.41 -14.40
C ASP A 226 -3.02 0.27 -14.73
N TYR A 227 -2.84 -0.92 -14.16
CA TYR A 227 -3.83 -2.01 -14.31
C TYR A 227 -5.12 -1.68 -13.56
N VAL A 228 -5.02 -1.07 -12.37
CA VAL A 228 -6.20 -0.59 -11.63
C VAL A 228 -6.94 0.48 -12.43
N ILE A 229 -6.21 1.46 -12.98
CA ILE A 229 -6.82 2.51 -13.83
C ILE A 229 -7.46 1.92 -15.08
N ASN A 230 -6.76 1.03 -15.79
CA ASN A 230 -7.28 0.37 -16.99
C ASN A 230 -8.55 -0.43 -16.69
N SER A 231 -8.55 -1.22 -15.61
CA SER A 231 -9.74 -1.96 -15.18
C SER A 231 -10.91 -1.02 -14.84
N SER A 232 -10.64 0.14 -14.23
CA SER A 232 -11.65 1.15 -13.92
C SER A 232 -12.26 1.78 -15.18
N LEU A 233 -11.43 2.11 -16.17
CA LEU A 233 -11.88 2.64 -17.46
C LEU A 233 -12.72 1.61 -18.23
N VAL A 234 -12.28 0.35 -18.25
CA VAL A 234 -13.02 -0.77 -18.85
C VAL A 234 -14.36 -0.96 -18.16
N MET A 235 -14.41 -0.89 -16.83
CA MET A 235 -15.66 -0.98 -16.09
C MET A 235 -16.59 0.18 -16.40
N GLY A 236 -16.08 1.40 -16.56
CA GLY A 236 -16.88 2.55 -16.99
C GLY A 236 -17.54 2.34 -18.36
N TRP A 237 -16.80 1.79 -19.33
CA TRP A 237 -17.37 1.38 -20.61
C TRP A 237 -18.39 0.24 -20.45
N TYR A 238 -18.05 -0.78 -19.66
CA TYR A 238 -18.85 -1.98 -19.52
C TYR A 238 -20.25 -1.67 -18.97
N VAL A 239 -20.32 -0.90 -17.88
CA VAL A 239 -21.59 -0.53 -17.23
C VAL A 239 -22.33 0.57 -17.98
N GLY A 240 -21.62 1.48 -18.66
CA GLY A 240 -22.25 2.56 -19.41
C GLY A 240 -22.84 2.15 -20.77
N THR A 241 -22.56 0.93 -21.22
CA THR A 241 -23.09 0.38 -22.48
C THR A 241 -24.07 -0.77 -22.27
N ARG A 242 -24.42 -1.07 -21.02
CA ARG A 242 -25.26 -2.22 -20.64
C ARG A 242 -26.26 -1.83 -19.56
N GLN A 243 -27.44 -2.44 -19.59
CA GLN A 243 -28.37 -2.35 -18.48
C GLN A 243 -28.05 -3.45 -17.46
N LEU A 244 -27.78 -3.04 -16.24
CA LEU A 244 -27.46 -3.93 -15.13
C LEU A 244 -28.51 -3.79 -14.04
N GLN A 245 -28.92 -4.92 -13.46
CA GLN A 245 -29.84 -4.92 -12.32
C GLN A 245 -29.12 -4.51 -11.03
N GLN A 246 -27.84 -4.85 -10.91
CA GLN A 246 -27.00 -4.58 -9.75
C GLN A 246 -25.63 -4.08 -10.19
N PRO A 247 -24.91 -3.34 -9.32
CA PRO A 247 -23.54 -2.95 -9.59
C PRO A 247 -22.65 -4.15 -9.97
N GLU A 248 -21.89 -4.03 -11.06
CA GLU A 248 -20.95 -5.09 -11.48
C GLU A 248 -19.64 -4.99 -10.68
N ILE A 249 -19.10 -6.13 -10.25
CA ILE A 249 -17.95 -6.16 -9.34
C ILE A 249 -16.81 -6.93 -9.99
N ILE A 250 -15.60 -6.38 -9.91
CA ILE A 250 -14.37 -7.07 -10.30
C ILE A 250 -13.27 -6.97 -9.24
N HIS A 251 -12.46 -8.02 -9.15
CA HIS A 251 -11.14 -7.96 -8.51
C HIS A 251 -10.09 -7.54 -9.53
N CYS A 252 -9.17 -6.67 -9.12
CA CYS A 252 -7.97 -6.30 -9.87
C CYS A 252 -6.76 -6.73 -9.02
N THR A 253 -6.50 -8.03 -9.04
CA THR A 253 -5.54 -8.73 -8.17
C THR A 253 -4.68 -9.65 -9.02
N SER A 254 -3.59 -10.16 -8.44
CA SER A 254 -2.63 -10.98 -9.16
C SER A 254 -2.42 -12.37 -8.59
N GLY A 255 -2.74 -12.60 -7.31
CA GLY A 255 -2.36 -13.82 -6.58
C GLY A 255 -2.84 -15.13 -7.21
N GLU A 256 -4.02 -15.15 -7.83
CA GLU A 256 -4.57 -16.37 -8.45
C GLU A 256 -3.99 -16.70 -9.83
N VAL A 257 -3.50 -15.70 -10.57
CA VAL A 257 -3.06 -15.86 -11.97
C VAL A 257 -1.56 -15.72 -12.15
N ASN A 258 -0.88 -15.06 -11.22
CA ASN A 258 0.55 -14.81 -11.26
C ASN A 258 1.08 -14.61 -9.82
N PRO A 259 1.09 -15.68 -9.00
CA PRO A 259 1.46 -15.58 -7.60
C PRO A 259 2.92 -15.10 -7.44
N LEU A 260 3.13 -14.16 -6.53
CA LEU A 260 4.46 -13.69 -6.12
C LEU A 260 4.68 -14.07 -4.65
N THR A 261 5.64 -14.95 -4.38
CA THR A 261 5.95 -15.35 -3.01
C THR A 261 6.80 -14.31 -2.28
N LEU A 262 6.74 -14.29 -0.95
CA LEU A 262 7.60 -13.41 -0.14
C LEU A 262 9.09 -13.69 -0.33
N ALA A 263 9.47 -14.95 -0.61
CA ALA A 263 10.85 -15.32 -0.92
C ALA A 263 11.32 -14.69 -2.24
N GLU A 264 10.51 -14.79 -3.29
CA GLU A 264 10.80 -14.16 -4.58
C GLU A 264 10.83 -12.63 -4.44
N PHE A 265 9.86 -12.04 -3.74
CA PHE A 265 9.81 -10.60 -3.49
C PHE A 265 11.10 -10.08 -2.82
N CYS A 266 11.57 -10.76 -1.77
CA CYS A 266 12.82 -10.40 -1.10
C CYS A 266 14.04 -10.54 -2.03
N THR A 267 14.06 -11.59 -2.86
CA THR A 267 15.15 -11.84 -3.82
C THR A 267 15.20 -10.74 -4.87
N ILE A 268 14.07 -10.41 -5.50
CA ILE A 268 13.96 -9.35 -6.51
C ILE A 268 14.38 -8.00 -5.92
N ILE A 269 13.96 -7.67 -4.70
CA ILE A 269 14.40 -6.45 -4.00
C ILE A 269 15.93 -6.43 -3.86
N ASN A 270 16.52 -7.51 -3.35
CA ASN A 270 17.96 -7.60 -3.10
C ASN A 270 18.77 -7.48 -4.39
N ASP A 271 18.35 -8.16 -5.46
CA ASP A 271 19.01 -8.10 -6.76
C ASP A 271 18.91 -6.71 -7.39
N SER A 272 17.74 -6.07 -7.25
CA SER A 272 17.50 -4.72 -7.76
C SER A 272 18.33 -3.66 -7.04
N VAL A 273 18.39 -3.68 -5.70
CA VAL A 273 19.20 -2.70 -4.94
C VAL A 273 20.70 -2.89 -5.15
N GLU A 274 21.17 -4.11 -5.46
CA GLU A 274 22.56 -4.35 -5.83
C GLU A 274 22.88 -3.82 -7.24
N ARG A 275 21.99 -4.00 -8.21
CA ARG A 275 22.13 -3.45 -9.58
C ARG A 275 21.97 -1.93 -9.62
N HIS A 276 21.09 -1.40 -8.77
CA HIS A 276 20.69 0.01 -8.74
C HIS A 276 20.76 0.61 -7.33
N PRO A 277 21.95 0.64 -6.67
CA PRO A 277 22.06 1.19 -5.33
C PRO A 277 21.63 2.67 -5.31
N PRO A 278 20.97 3.15 -4.24
CA PRO A 278 20.66 4.58 -4.10
C PRO A 278 21.94 5.39 -3.80
N ASN A 279 21.86 6.73 -3.91
CA ASN A 279 22.99 7.64 -3.65
C ASN A 279 23.60 7.45 -2.24
N SER A 280 22.78 7.03 -1.29
CA SER A 280 23.14 6.79 0.12
C SER A 280 22.24 5.71 0.73
N PHE A 281 22.75 4.97 1.71
CA PHE A 281 21.98 4.00 2.52
C PHE A 281 22.66 3.82 3.89
N VAL A 282 21.86 3.51 4.92
CA VAL A 282 22.32 3.48 6.32
C VAL A 282 23.10 2.20 6.62
N TRP A 283 22.57 1.09 6.14
CA TRP A 283 23.21 -0.22 6.18
C TRP A 283 23.19 -0.79 4.77
N LYS A 284 24.05 -1.78 4.49
CA LYS A 284 23.97 -2.52 3.23
C LYS A 284 22.53 -3.02 3.04
N PRO A 285 21.80 -2.58 1.98
CA PRO A 285 20.47 -3.06 1.68
C PRO A 285 20.50 -4.58 1.50
N LEU A 286 19.80 -5.26 2.38
CA LEU A 286 19.63 -6.72 2.35
C LEU A 286 18.40 -7.07 3.17
N THR A 287 17.36 -7.52 2.48
CA THR A 287 16.11 -7.93 3.08
C THR A 287 16.13 -9.44 3.25
N LYS A 288 16.03 -9.90 4.50
CA LYS A 288 15.95 -11.32 4.81
C LYS A 288 14.61 -11.65 5.46
N LEU A 289 13.97 -12.69 4.93
CA LEU A 289 12.72 -13.20 5.48
C LEU A 289 12.99 -13.95 6.80
N ARG A 290 12.19 -13.66 7.83
CA ARG A 290 12.29 -14.28 9.15
C ARG A 290 10.89 -14.59 9.66
N ASN A 291 10.77 -15.62 10.49
CA ASN A 291 9.50 -16.02 11.10
C ASN A 291 9.48 -15.69 12.60
N GLY A 292 8.27 -15.39 13.12
CA GLY A 292 7.96 -15.29 14.55
C GLY A 292 9.07 -14.72 15.43
N TRP A 293 9.67 -15.59 16.25
CA TRP A 293 10.70 -15.20 17.22
C TRP A 293 12.00 -14.72 16.57
N ARG A 294 12.41 -15.25 15.41
CA ARG A 294 13.63 -14.82 14.69
C ARG A 294 13.49 -13.37 14.21
N TYR A 295 12.32 -13.03 13.69
CA TYR A 295 12.01 -11.65 13.31
C TYR A 295 12.13 -10.72 14.51
N ASN A 296 11.46 -11.07 15.63
CA ASN A 296 11.46 -10.23 16.83
C ASN A 296 12.87 -10.05 17.39
N LEU A 297 13.64 -11.14 17.51
CA LEU A 297 15.01 -11.08 18.01
C LEU A 297 15.90 -10.20 17.12
N PHE A 298 15.82 -10.37 15.79
CA PHE A 298 16.56 -9.53 14.86
C PHE A 298 16.14 -8.06 14.97
N PHE A 299 14.84 -7.78 15.04
CA PHE A 299 14.33 -6.43 15.20
C PHE A 299 14.87 -5.76 16.48
N TYR A 300 14.84 -6.44 17.62
CA TYR A 300 15.36 -5.86 18.85
C TYR A 300 16.88 -5.62 18.78
N LEU A 301 17.65 -6.61 18.33
CA LEU A 301 19.12 -6.54 18.30
C LEU A 301 19.67 -5.58 17.24
N PHE A 302 19.11 -5.59 16.04
CA PHE A 302 19.73 -4.99 14.86
C PHE A 302 18.97 -3.79 14.30
N HIS A 303 17.78 -3.51 14.81
CA HIS A 303 16.98 -2.33 14.44
C HIS A 303 16.78 -1.42 15.66
N LEU A 304 16.18 -1.92 16.75
CA LEU A 304 15.82 -1.10 17.91
C LEU A 304 17.03 -0.67 18.74
N LEU A 305 17.89 -1.61 19.16
CA LEU A 305 19.07 -1.28 19.98
C LEU A 305 19.98 -0.24 19.30
N PRO A 306 20.35 -0.38 18.01
CA PRO A 306 21.12 0.66 17.31
C PRO A 306 20.39 2.00 17.27
N ALA A 307 19.06 2.02 17.06
CA ALA A 307 18.29 3.25 17.08
C ALA A 307 18.32 3.95 18.45
N LEU A 308 18.34 3.19 19.55
CA LEU A 308 18.43 3.74 20.90
C LEU A 308 19.78 4.38 21.22
N VAL A 309 20.88 3.86 20.65
CA VAL A 309 22.24 4.43 20.82
C VAL A 309 22.30 5.88 20.34
N PHE A 310 21.52 6.25 19.32
CA PHE A 310 21.46 7.62 18.82
C PHE A 310 20.55 8.55 19.63
N ILE A 311 19.55 8.01 20.34
CA ILE A 311 18.50 8.80 21.01
C ILE A 311 18.80 9.05 22.47
N ILE A 312 19.41 8.07 23.14
CA ILE A 312 19.73 8.20 24.56
C ILE A 312 20.65 9.42 24.79
N PRO A 313 21.71 9.65 23.99
CA PRO A 313 22.54 10.85 24.14
C PRO A 313 21.79 12.15 23.82
N GLU A 314 20.93 12.14 22.80
CA GLU A 314 20.11 13.29 22.42
C GLU A 314 19.16 13.69 23.56
N LYS A 315 18.41 12.73 24.12
CA LYS A 315 17.41 13.01 25.17
C LYS A 315 18.02 13.31 26.53
N LEU A 316 19.15 12.68 26.88
CA LEU A 316 19.78 12.87 28.18
C LEU A 316 20.71 14.08 28.22
N PHE A 317 21.36 14.42 27.11
CA PHE A 317 22.41 15.43 27.08
C PHE A 317 22.18 16.56 26.07
N GLY A 318 21.10 16.52 25.27
CA GLY A 318 20.83 17.52 24.25
C GLY A 318 21.82 17.49 23.08
N ILE A 319 22.59 16.40 22.94
CA ILE A 319 23.62 16.24 21.90
C ILE A 319 23.04 15.40 20.77
N GLY A 320 22.64 16.02 19.65
CA GLY A 320 22.11 15.29 18.49
C GLY A 320 21.35 16.17 17.49
N MET A 321 20.91 15.58 16.38
CA MET A 321 20.05 16.25 15.40
C MET A 321 18.57 16.13 15.80
N PRO A 322 17.87 17.23 16.09
CA PRO A 322 16.47 17.19 16.44
C PRO A 322 15.63 17.15 15.16
N GLN A 323 15.27 15.94 14.68
CA GLN A 323 14.05 15.62 13.93
C GLN A 323 14.08 14.18 13.36
N HIS A 324 12.95 13.48 13.44
CA HIS A 324 12.72 12.12 12.93
C HIS A 324 13.77 11.10 13.37
N THR A 325 13.78 10.81 14.67
CA THR A 325 14.71 9.87 15.28
C THR A 325 14.66 8.50 14.61
N ALA A 326 15.80 7.79 14.57
CA ALA A 326 15.87 6.40 14.07
C ALA A 326 14.80 5.48 14.73
N TYR A 327 14.41 5.77 15.97
CA TYR A 327 13.35 5.05 16.69
C TYR A 327 11.96 5.29 16.13
N GLU A 328 11.63 6.49 15.67
CA GLU A 328 10.34 6.75 15.02
C GLU A 328 10.19 5.86 13.78
N TYR A 329 11.23 5.75 12.96
CA TYR A 329 11.25 4.82 11.83
C TYR A 329 11.06 3.37 12.27
N MET A 330 11.73 2.93 13.35
CA MET A 330 11.57 1.56 13.87
C MET A 330 10.16 1.32 14.43
N ARG A 331 9.54 2.30 15.07
CA ARG A 331 8.17 2.22 15.58
C ARG A 331 7.15 2.14 14.44
N VAL A 332 7.32 2.97 13.41
CA VAL A 332 6.48 2.94 12.19
C VAL A 332 6.65 1.60 11.48
N PHE A 333 7.88 1.11 11.34
CA PHE A 333 8.17 -0.19 10.77
C PHE A 333 7.48 -1.32 11.54
N GLN A 334 7.64 -1.39 12.85
CA GLN A 334 7.03 -2.45 13.65
C GLN A 334 5.49 -2.41 13.59
N LYS A 335 4.90 -1.21 13.64
CA LYS A 335 3.44 -1.05 13.51
C LYS A 335 2.94 -1.47 12.14
N GLY A 336 3.65 -1.09 11.07
CA GLY A 336 3.31 -1.47 9.70
C GLY A 336 3.46 -2.97 9.47
N THR A 337 4.55 -3.60 9.92
CA THR A 337 4.74 -5.05 9.77
C THR A 337 3.60 -5.82 10.41
N LYS A 338 3.18 -5.46 11.63
CA LYS A 338 2.02 -6.10 12.29
C LYS A 338 0.71 -5.92 11.52
N ALA A 339 0.52 -4.77 10.86
CA ALA A 339 -0.67 -4.52 10.05
C ALA A 339 -0.66 -5.35 8.76
N PHE A 340 0.51 -5.55 8.14
CA PHE A 340 0.66 -6.40 6.95
C PHE A 340 0.60 -7.90 7.26
N ASP A 341 1.03 -8.31 8.45
CA ASP A 341 1.06 -9.72 8.87
C ASP A 341 -0.30 -10.41 8.68
N TYR A 342 -1.41 -9.72 8.98
CA TYR A 342 -2.76 -10.24 8.75
C TYR A 342 -3.02 -10.59 7.28
N PHE A 343 -2.55 -9.77 6.35
CA PHE A 343 -2.77 -9.97 4.91
C PHE A 343 -1.81 -10.99 4.28
N LEU A 344 -0.73 -11.36 4.99
CA LEU A 344 0.27 -12.33 4.54
C LEU A 344 0.13 -13.71 5.18
N ASP A 345 -0.46 -13.79 6.38
CA ASP A 345 -0.58 -15.03 7.16
C ASP A 345 -1.89 -15.80 6.90
N LYS A 346 -2.89 -15.16 6.31
CA LYS A 346 -4.23 -15.73 6.17
C LYS A 346 -4.50 -16.22 4.75
N ASP A 347 -5.28 -17.29 4.66
CA ASP A 347 -5.74 -17.87 3.40
C ASP A 347 -6.81 -16.97 2.76
N PHE A 348 -6.35 -16.06 1.90
CA PHE A 348 -7.19 -15.23 1.04
C PHE A 348 -6.81 -15.48 -0.42
N ARG A 349 -7.80 -15.87 -1.21
CA ARG A 349 -7.66 -16.07 -2.66
C ARG A 349 -8.74 -15.27 -3.34
N TYR A 350 -8.40 -14.47 -4.35
CA TYR A 350 -9.34 -13.56 -4.99
C TYR A 350 -9.77 -14.08 -6.35
N SER A 351 -11.04 -14.47 -6.48
CA SER A 351 -11.60 -14.88 -7.77
C SER A 351 -11.53 -13.74 -8.79
N LEU A 352 -11.18 -14.07 -10.03
CA LEU A 352 -11.13 -13.15 -11.18
C LEU A 352 -12.19 -13.52 -12.24
N LYS A 353 -13.23 -14.26 -11.88
CA LYS A 353 -14.25 -14.78 -12.81
C LYS A 353 -14.90 -13.67 -13.66
N ASN A 354 -15.39 -12.60 -13.03
CA ASN A 354 -15.99 -11.44 -13.69
C ASN A 354 -14.93 -10.62 -14.42
N ALA A 355 -13.77 -10.37 -13.80
CA ALA A 355 -12.66 -9.66 -14.46
C ALA A 355 -12.25 -10.33 -15.79
N LEU A 356 -12.07 -11.65 -15.79
CA LEU A 356 -11.72 -12.44 -16.99
C LEU A 356 -12.87 -12.47 -18.00
N ARG A 357 -14.12 -12.66 -17.54
CA ARG A 357 -15.31 -12.61 -18.41
C ARG A 357 -15.42 -11.28 -19.14
N ILE A 358 -15.18 -10.18 -18.44
CA ILE A 358 -15.25 -8.83 -19.01
C ILE A 358 -14.06 -8.60 -19.96
N SER A 359 -12.84 -8.99 -19.57
CA SER A 359 -11.65 -8.89 -20.42
C SER A 359 -11.82 -9.61 -21.77
N ALA A 360 -12.48 -10.78 -21.76
CA ALA A 360 -12.72 -11.58 -22.96
C ALA A 360 -13.61 -10.90 -24.00
N ILE A 361 -14.51 -9.99 -23.60
CA ILE A 361 -15.44 -9.31 -24.53
C ILE A 361 -14.94 -7.94 -25.00
N ILE A 362 -13.81 -7.46 -24.48
CA ILE A 362 -13.18 -6.21 -24.95
C ILE A 362 -12.66 -6.41 -26.37
N PRO A 363 -12.90 -5.47 -27.31
CA PRO A 363 -12.25 -5.50 -28.62
C PRO A 363 -10.72 -5.57 -28.49
N GLU A 364 -10.05 -6.30 -29.39
CA GLU A 364 -8.61 -6.58 -29.24
C GLU A 364 -7.75 -5.32 -29.14
N SER A 365 -8.05 -4.28 -29.93
CA SER A 365 -7.34 -3.00 -29.87
C SER A 365 -7.43 -2.33 -28.50
N ASP A 366 -8.61 -2.38 -27.88
CA ASP A 366 -8.85 -1.80 -26.56
C ASP A 366 -8.29 -2.69 -25.45
N ARG A 367 -8.33 -4.02 -25.62
CA ARG A 367 -7.72 -4.95 -24.66
C ARG A 367 -6.21 -4.73 -24.55
N ARG A 368 -5.54 -4.46 -25.67
CA ARG A 368 -4.10 -4.10 -25.67
C ARG A 368 -3.85 -2.75 -25.00
N ARG A 369 -4.71 -1.76 -25.26
CA ARG A 369 -4.55 -0.39 -24.74
C ARG A 369 -4.87 -0.27 -23.24
N TYR A 370 -5.90 -0.97 -22.80
CA TYR A 370 -6.41 -0.96 -21.43
C TYR A 370 -6.17 -2.32 -20.78
N ASN A 371 -4.97 -2.86 -20.94
CA ASN A 371 -4.61 -4.15 -20.35
C ASN A 371 -4.59 -4.06 -18.82
N PHE A 372 -5.24 -5.00 -18.17
CA PHE A 372 -5.18 -5.20 -16.72
C PHE A 372 -5.01 -6.70 -16.35
N ASP A 373 -4.57 -7.52 -17.30
CA ASP A 373 -4.29 -8.94 -17.09
C ASP A 373 -2.96 -9.14 -16.36
N ALA A 374 -3.06 -9.44 -15.06
CA ALA A 374 -1.91 -9.68 -14.19
C ALA A 374 -1.10 -10.93 -14.54
N SER A 375 -1.66 -11.88 -15.31
CA SER A 375 -0.93 -13.09 -15.75
C SER A 375 0.28 -12.78 -16.63
N GLN A 376 0.31 -11.60 -17.24
CA GLN A 376 1.36 -11.15 -18.16
C GLN A 376 2.39 -10.22 -17.49
N CYS A 377 2.28 -9.99 -16.19
CA CYS A 377 3.18 -9.09 -15.46
C CYS A 377 4.49 -9.80 -15.11
N ASP A 378 5.63 -9.32 -15.60
CA ASP A 378 6.95 -9.75 -15.11
C ASP A 378 7.23 -9.05 -13.77
N TRP A 379 7.17 -9.82 -12.68
CA TRP A 379 7.41 -9.27 -11.33
C TRP A 379 8.80 -8.71 -11.14
N SER A 380 9.81 -9.35 -11.74
CA SER A 380 11.20 -8.89 -11.61
C SER A 380 11.35 -7.53 -12.26
N GLU A 381 10.84 -7.37 -13.48
CA GLU A 381 10.85 -6.08 -14.18
C GLU A 381 9.99 -5.03 -13.47
N PHE A 382 8.77 -5.38 -13.07
CA PHE A 382 7.84 -4.43 -12.45
C PHE A 382 8.39 -3.87 -11.13
N ILE A 383 8.87 -4.75 -10.25
CA ILE A 383 9.44 -4.34 -8.97
C ILE A 383 10.71 -3.55 -9.18
N ASP A 384 11.62 -3.98 -10.08
CA ASP A 384 12.83 -3.22 -10.41
C ASP A 384 12.52 -1.80 -10.87
N ARG A 385 11.54 -1.63 -11.77
CA ARG A 385 11.04 -0.31 -12.20
C ARG A 385 10.50 0.50 -11.02
N CYS A 386 9.80 -0.13 -10.08
CA CYS A 386 9.32 0.55 -8.87
C CYS A 386 10.47 1.01 -7.95
N LEU A 387 11.53 0.21 -7.76
CA LEU A 387 12.69 0.60 -6.94
C LEU A 387 13.50 1.74 -7.57
N ILE A 388 13.71 1.68 -8.88
CA ILE A 388 14.28 2.79 -9.67
C ILE A 388 13.38 4.03 -9.54
N GLY A 389 12.06 3.83 -9.63
CA GLY A 389 11.04 4.85 -9.40
C GLY A 389 11.16 5.52 -8.03
N ILE A 390 11.36 4.73 -6.97
CA ILE A 390 11.56 5.26 -5.61
C ILE A 390 12.79 6.17 -5.57
N ARG A 391 13.91 5.78 -6.19
CA ARG A 391 15.08 6.65 -6.29
C ARG A 391 14.75 7.98 -6.96
N ARG A 392 14.06 7.93 -8.10
CA ARG A 392 13.75 9.11 -8.90
C ARG A 392 12.69 10.02 -8.26
N PHE A 393 11.53 9.47 -7.93
CA PHE A 393 10.36 10.26 -7.57
C PHE A 393 10.26 10.51 -6.07
N TYR A 394 10.78 9.60 -5.24
CA TYR A 394 10.74 9.74 -3.78
C TYR A 394 12.03 10.32 -3.22
N PHE A 395 13.19 9.72 -3.49
CA PHE A 395 14.48 10.24 -3.02
C PHE A 395 15.01 11.43 -3.84
N LYS A 396 14.38 11.75 -4.97
CA LYS A 396 14.79 12.83 -5.88
C LYS A 396 16.20 12.67 -6.44
N GLU A 397 16.63 11.42 -6.63
CA GLU A 397 17.90 11.04 -7.28
C GLU A 397 17.72 10.97 -8.82
N SER A 398 18.82 10.97 -9.58
CA SER A 398 18.74 10.78 -11.04
C SER A 398 18.27 9.37 -11.44
N ALA A 399 18.37 8.41 -10.51
CA ALA A 399 18.17 6.98 -10.70
C ALA A 399 19.16 6.31 -11.69
N VAL A 400 20.18 7.03 -12.15
CA VAL A 400 21.29 6.48 -12.95
C VAL A 400 22.32 5.88 -12.01
N THR A 401 22.69 4.62 -12.23
CA THR A 401 23.77 3.96 -11.49
C THR A 401 25.14 4.39 -12.04
N THR A 402 25.95 5.02 -11.20
CA THR A 402 27.32 5.49 -11.54
C THR A 402 28.39 4.67 -10.81
N GLU A 403 29.67 4.92 -11.10
CA GLU A 403 30.79 4.28 -10.38
C GLU A 403 30.78 4.57 -8.88
N TRP A 404 30.36 5.77 -8.47
CA TRP A 404 30.18 6.12 -7.05
C TRP A 404 29.30 5.09 -6.34
N HIS A 405 28.14 4.76 -6.92
CA HIS A 405 27.21 3.79 -6.35
C HIS A 405 27.84 2.40 -6.21
N ARG A 406 28.58 1.95 -7.23
CA ARG A 406 29.26 0.64 -7.21
C ARG A 406 30.36 0.60 -6.16
N ASN A 407 31.15 1.67 -6.03
CA ASN A 407 32.21 1.76 -5.02
C ASN A 407 31.63 1.87 -3.61
N TYR A 408 30.57 2.66 -3.43
CA TYR A 408 29.85 2.78 -2.16
C TYR A 408 29.26 1.42 -1.73
N TRP A 409 28.68 0.66 -2.67
CA TRP A 409 28.25 -0.72 -2.43
C TRP A 409 29.40 -1.61 -1.99
N LYS A 410 30.55 -1.59 -2.67
CA LYS A 410 31.74 -2.37 -2.30
C LYS A 410 32.24 -2.05 -0.89
N VAL A 411 32.28 -0.76 -0.52
CA VAL A 411 32.66 -0.33 0.84
C VAL A 411 31.72 -0.92 1.87
N PHE A 412 30.41 -0.78 1.68
CA PHE A 412 29.43 -1.34 2.63
C PHE A 412 29.40 -2.87 2.62
N ASN A 413 29.73 -3.50 1.50
CA ASN A 413 29.91 -4.94 1.43
C ASN A 413 31.09 -5.39 2.30
N PHE A 414 32.22 -4.67 2.21
CA PHE A 414 33.37 -4.91 3.09
C PHE A 414 33.01 -4.67 4.56
N LEU A 415 32.38 -3.54 4.89
CA LEU A 415 31.95 -3.22 6.26
C LEU A 415 30.98 -4.26 6.82
N TYR A 416 30.09 -4.80 5.99
CA TYR A 416 29.15 -5.84 6.38
C TYR A 416 29.86 -7.11 6.82
N TYR A 417 30.81 -7.63 6.03
CA TYR A 417 31.57 -8.84 6.39
C TYR A 417 32.58 -8.58 7.51
N ALA A 418 33.26 -7.42 7.49
CA ALA A 418 34.16 -7.01 8.57
C ALA A 418 33.41 -6.89 9.91
N GLY A 419 32.17 -6.42 9.91
CA GLY A 419 31.31 -6.36 11.09
C GLY A 419 31.11 -7.73 11.73
N TYR A 420 30.88 -8.78 10.94
CA TYR A 420 30.81 -10.15 11.49
C TYR A 420 32.13 -10.63 12.06
N ALA A 421 33.27 -10.30 11.44
CA ALA A 421 34.58 -10.64 11.98
C ALA A 421 34.86 -9.92 13.33
N VAL A 422 34.45 -8.65 13.44
CA VAL A 422 34.56 -7.88 14.69
C VAL A 422 33.66 -8.47 15.78
N ILE A 423 32.42 -8.85 15.47
CA ILE A 423 31.52 -9.51 16.43
C ILE A 423 32.17 -10.80 16.96
N PHE A 424 32.75 -11.61 16.07
CA PHE A 424 33.47 -12.82 16.48
C PHE A 424 34.65 -12.49 17.42
N ALA A 425 35.48 -11.52 17.04
CA ALA A 425 36.63 -11.10 17.83
C ALA A 425 36.23 -10.60 19.23
N VAL A 426 35.16 -9.79 19.32
CA VAL A 426 34.62 -9.29 20.60
C VAL A 426 34.13 -10.45 21.46
N LEU A 427 33.37 -11.39 20.90
CA LEU A 427 32.90 -12.57 21.64
C LEU A 427 34.07 -13.42 22.13
N TYR A 428 35.08 -13.62 21.29
CA TYR A 428 36.29 -14.36 21.64
C TYR A 428 37.05 -13.70 22.79
N ILE A 429 37.34 -12.40 22.69
CA ILE A 429 38.05 -11.62 23.71
C ILE A 429 37.25 -11.56 25.02
N ALA A 430 35.92 -11.47 24.94
CA ALA A 430 35.06 -11.39 26.12
C ALA A 430 34.87 -12.73 26.84
N LEU A 431 34.89 -13.87 26.14
CA LEU A 431 34.54 -15.17 26.74
C LEU A 431 35.77 -16.00 27.13
N VAL A 432 36.82 -16.01 26.32
CA VAL A 432 38.00 -16.87 26.53
C VAL A 432 38.71 -16.60 27.87
N PRO A 433 38.94 -15.36 28.31
CA PRO A 433 39.60 -15.10 29.58
C PRO A 433 38.85 -15.65 30.81
N PHE A 434 37.52 -15.74 30.74
CA PHE A 434 36.69 -16.15 31.88
C PHE A 434 36.33 -17.63 31.87
N LEU A 435 36.20 -18.23 30.68
CA LEU A 435 35.72 -19.61 30.51
C LEU A 435 36.83 -20.57 30.05
N GLY A 436 38.03 -20.06 29.78
CA GLY A 436 39.13 -20.82 29.21
C GLY A 436 39.00 -21.00 27.69
N MET A 437 40.11 -21.33 27.04
CA MET A 437 40.23 -21.36 25.57
C MET A 437 39.21 -22.28 24.89
N GLN A 438 39.06 -23.52 25.37
CA GLN A 438 38.18 -24.51 24.74
C GLN A 438 36.70 -24.09 24.81
N ILE A 439 36.21 -23.74 26.01
CA ILE A 439 34.79 -23.39 26.22
C ILE A 439 34.49 -22.02 25.63
N GLY A 440 35.35 -21.02 25.88
CA GLY A 440 35.17 -19.65 25.40
C GLY A 440 35.15 -19.55 23.88
N LEU A 441 36.07 -20.23 23.18
CA LEU A 441 36.08 -20.27 21.70
C LEU A 441 34.85 -20.96 21.15
N THR A 442 34.45 -22.11 21.73
CA THR A 442 33.27 -22.85 21.29
C THR A 442 32.01 -21.99 21.39
N LEU A 443 31.82 -21.32 22.53
CA LEU A 443 30.68 -20.42 22.72
C LEU A 443 30.74 -19.21 21.80
N ALA A 444 31.92 -18.61 21.58
CA ALA A 444 32.09 -17.51 20.64
C ALA A 444 31.68 -17.91 19.21
N VAL A 445 32.11 -19.09 18.73
CA VAL A 445 31.73 -19.62 17.42
C VAL A 445 30.22 -19.89 17.34
N LEU A 446 29.62 -20.51 18.36
CA LEU A 446 28.19 -20.82 18.37
C LEU A 446 27.33 -19.54 18.38
N ILE A 447 27.65 -18.58 19.24
CA ILE A 447 26.93 -17.29 19.30
C ILE A 447 27.13 -16.51 18.00
N TRP A 448 28.35 -16.45 17.47
CA TRP A 448 28.63 -15.79 16.21
C TRP A 448 27.87 -16.42 15.04
N GLY A 449 27.95 -17.75 14.90
CA GLY A 449 27.23 -18.50 13.87
C GLY A 449 25.72 -18.29 13.97
N PHE A 450 25.19 -18.24 15.19
CA PHE A 450 23.79 -17.90 15.44
C PHE A 450 23.45 -16.47 14.98
N LEU A 451 24.29 -15.46 15.28
CA LEU A 451 24.06 -14.07 14.84
C LEU A 451 24.19 -13.88 13.33
N VAL A 452 25.06 -14.64 12.65
CA VAL A 452 25.16 -14.68 11.19
C VAL A 452 23.91 -15.34 10.58
N TRP A 453 23.48 -16.46 11.17
CA TRP A 453 22.27 -17.17 10.74
C TRP A 453 20.99 -16.40 11.03
N LEU A 454 20.96 -15.57 12.08
CA LEU A 454 19.81 -14.74 12.45
C LEU A 454 19.51 -13.74 11.34
#